data_AF-A0A1H7WR05-F1
#
_entry.id   AF-A0A1H7WR05-F1
#
_cell.length_a   1.000
_cell.length_b   1.000
_cell.length_c   1.000
_cell.angle_alpha   90.00
_cell.angle_beta   90.00
_cell.angle_gamma   90.00
#
_symmetry.space_group_name_H-M   'P 1'
#
loop_
_entity.id
_entity.type
_entity.pdbx_description
1 polymer ?
#
loop_
_entity_poly.entity_id
_entity_poly.type
_entity_poly.pdbx_seq_one_letter_code
_entity_poly.pdbx_strand_id
1 'polypeptide(L)'
;MTRVYEVPYLPDEGSRWTLRLAGRPVGTFASRFEALRAAVNFASAEGGDTSIGVEGADGMWRPFGSDVKRPSHLPPMPPVRLVHRS
;
A
#
# COMPACT_ATOMS: atom_id res chain seq x y z
N MET A 1 -14.37 4.51 8.20
CA MET A 1 -13.13 3.98 8.82
C MET A 1 -12.35 3.31 7.71
N THR A 2 -11.12 3.76 7.45
CA THR A 2 -10.26 3.21 6.39
C THR A 2 -9.89 1.78 6.73
N ARG A 3 -10.17 0.85 5.82
CA ARG A 3 -9.83 -0.58 5.97
C ARG A 3 -8.43 -0.79 5.44
N VAL A 4 -7.49 -1.14 6.32
CA VAL A 4 -6.08 -1.30 5.95
C VAL A 4 -5.71 -2.77 5.96
N TYR A 5 -5.36 -3.29 4.78
CA TYR A 5 -4.72 -4.59 4.64
C TYR A 5 -3.24 -4.46 4.95
N GLU A 6 -2.78 -5.12 6.00
CA GLU A 6 -1.43 -5.02 6.55
C GLU A 6 -0.58 -6.20 6.09
N VAL A 7 0.51 -5.92 5.37
CA VAL A 7 1.49 -6.92 4.92
C VAL A 7 2.83 -6.67 5.64
N PRO A 8 3.26 -7.56 6.54
CA PRO A 8 4.52 -7.40 7.27
C PRO A 8 5.74 -7.63 6.37
N TYR A 9 6.90 -7.16 6.81
CA TYR A 9 8.17 -7.40 6.12
C TYR A 9 8.63 -8.84 6.34
N LEU A 10 8.64 -9.29 7.59
CA LEU A 10 9.05 -10.65 7.98
C LEU A 10 7.86 -11.61 8.05
N PRO A 11 8.10 -12.91 7.86
CA PRO A 11 7.10 -13.92 8.16
C PRO A 11 6.91 -14.08 9.67
N ASP A 12 5.82 -14.74 10.05
CA ASP A 12 5.62 -15.26 11.40
C ASP A 12 6.57 -16.45 11.70
N GLU A 13 6.47 -16.97 12.93
CA GLU A 13 7.28 -18.10 13.42
C GLU A 13 7.15 -19.36 12.55
N GLY A 14 6.05 -19.51 11.81
CA GLY A 14 5.81 -20.60 10.88
C GLY A 14 6.39 -20.38 9.48
N SER A 15 7.22 -19.36 9.29
CA SER A 15 7.73 -18.95 7.98
C SER A 15 6.63 -18.57 6.99
N ARG A 16 5.49 -18.05 7.48
CA ARG A 16 4.38 -17.59 6.63
C ARG A 16 4.12 -16.10 6.77
N TRP A 17 3.62 -15.49 5.69
CA TRP A 17 3.13 -14.11 5.74
C TRP A 17 1.66 -14.09 6.10
N THR A 18 1.36 -13.64 7.31
CA THR A 18 -0.01 -13.40 7.75
C THR A 18 -0.46 -12.01 7.27
N LEU A 19 -1.42 -11.99 6.34
CA LEU A 19 -2.13 -10.77 5.95
C LEU A 19 -3.16 -10.44 7.02
N ARG A 20 -3.18 -9.18 7.47
CA ARG A 20 -4.14 -8.71 8.48
C ARG A 20 -5.03 -7.61 7.93
N LEU A 21 -6.23 -7.48 8.48
CA LEU A 21 -7.14 -6.36 8.28
C LEU A 21 -7.41 -5.74 9.64
N ALA A 22 -6.91 -4.53 9.87
CA ALA A 22 -6.97 -3.86 11.17
C ALA A 22 -6.51 -4.78 12.33
N GLY A 23 -5.31 -5.35 12.19
CA GLY A 23 -4.72 -6.29 13.15
C GLY A 23 -5.31 -7.70 13.19
N ARG A 24 -6.41 -7.99 12.50
CA ARG A 24 -7.03 -9.33 12.48
C ARG A 24 -6.51 -10.17 11.30
N PRO A 25 -6.05 -11.41 11.50
CA PRO A 25 -5.61 -12.26 10.40
C PRO A 25 -6.77 -12.57 9.45
N VAL A 26 -6.54 -12.37 8.15
CA VAL A 26 -7.51 -12.68 7.07
C VAL A 26 -6.98 -13.68 6.05
N GLY A 27 -5.69 -14.00 6.13
CA GLY A 27 -5.06 -15.04 5.31
C GLY A 27 -3.60 -15.25 5.68
N THR A 28 -3.09 -16.42 5.35
CA THR A 28 -1.68 -16.79 5.54
C THR A 28 -1.11 -17.25 4.21
N PHE A 29 0.09 -16.80 3.83
CA PHE A 29 0.69 -17.01 2.52
C PHE A 29 2.11 -17.58 2.63
N ALA A 30 2.55 -18.34 1.62
CA ALA A 30 3.86 -18.99 1.65
C ALA A 30 5.01 -18.03 1.34
N SER A 31 4.68 -16.89 0.73
CA SER A 31 5.65 -15.82 0.46
C SER A 31 5.03 -14.44 0.68
N ARG A 32 5.90 -13.46 0.91
CA ARG A 32 5.49 -12.04 0.97
C ARG A 32 4.82 -11.57 -0.32
N PHE A 33 5.30 -12.06 -1.46
CA PHE A 33 4.74 -11.74 -2.77
C PHE A 33 3.28 -12.19 -2.88
N GLU A 34 2.96 -13.41 -2.43
CA GLU A 34 1.58 -13.91 -2.41
C GLU A 34 0.69 -13.08 -1.48
N ALA A 35 1.19 -12.71 -0.30
CA ALA A 35 0.45 -11.86 0.63
C ALA A 35 0.15 -10.48 0.03
N LEU A 36 1.14 -9.86 -0.63
CA LEU A 36 0.96 -8.59 -1.36
C LEU A 36 -0.08 -8.73 -2.47
N ARG A 37 0.01 -9.79 -3.29
CA ARG A 37 -0.95 -10.05 -4.36
C ARG A 37 -2.38 -10.21 -3.80
N ALA A 38 -2.54 -10.93 -2.71
CA ALA A 38 -3.83 -11.10 -2.06
C ALA A 38 -4.37 -9.78 -1.50
N ALA A 39 -3.53 -8.98 -0.82
CA ALA A 39 -3.90 -7.67 -0.30
C ALA A 39 -4.39 -6.73 -1.42
N VAL A 40 -3.69 -6.70 -2.56
CA VAL A 40 -4.09 -5.93 -3.74
C VAL A 40 -5.44 -6.41 -4.28
N ASN A 41 -5.63 -7.71 -4.41
CA ASN A 41 -6.89 -8.27 -4.91
C ASN A 41 -8.06 -7.95 -3.98
N PHE A 42 -7.88 -8.08 -2.66
CA PHE A 42 -8.92 -7.78 -1.68
C PHE A 42 -9.26 -6.29 -1.65
N ALA A 43 -8.26 -5.41 -1.58
CA ALA A 43 -8.47 -3.97 -1.63
C ALA A 43 -9.14 -3.52 -2.94
N SER A 44 -8.78 -4.13 -4.06
CA SER A 44 -9.40 -3.81 -5.37
C SER A 44 -10.85 -4.31 -5.47
N ALA A 45 -11.16 -5.46 -4.88
CA ALA A 45 -12.51 -6.03 -4.89
C ALA A 45 -13.46 -5.28 -3.94
N GLU A 46 -12.98 -4.81 -2.80
CA GLU A 46 -13.78 -4.01 -1.86
C GLU A 46 -13.99 -2.56 -2.36
N GLY A 47 -12.96 -1.94 -2.93
CA GLY A 47 -13.01 -0.56 -3.40
C GLY A 47 -13.24 0.49 -2.28
N GLY A 48 -13.37 1.75 -2.66
CA GLY A 48 -13.65 2.85 -1.72
C GLY A 48 -12.48 3.15 -0.78
N ASP A 49 -12.76 3.16 0.54
CA ASP A 49 -11.84 3.53 1.63
C ASP A 49 -10.88 2.39 2.05
N THR A 50 -10.57 1.46 1.16
CA THR A 50 -9.57 0.41 1.40
C THR A 50 -8.19 0.82 0.94
N SER A 51 -7.19 0.51 1.76
CA SER A 51 -5.78 0.73 1.45
C SER A 51 -4.93 -0.46 1.89
N ILE A 52 -3.67 -0.50 1.45
CA ILE A 52 -2.71 -1.52 1.83
C ILE A 52 -1.59 -0.85 2.64
N GLY A 53 -1.34 -1.30 3.86
CA GLY A 53 -0.15 -0.96 4.62
C GLY A 53 0.93 -2.00 4.36
N VAL A 54 2.10 -1.59 3.89
CA VAL A 54 3.24 -2.49 3.67
C VAL A 54 4.40 -2.04 4.57
N GLU A 55 4.88 -2.95 5.41
CA GLU A 55 6.06 -2.71 6.23
C GLU A 55 7.33 -2.86 5.40
N GLY A 56 8.22 -1.88 5.44
CA GLY A 56 9.53 -1.94 4.81
C GLY A 56 10.55 -2.76 5.60
N ALA A 57 11.70 -3.03 4.98
CA ALA A 57 12.83 -3.65 5.67
C ALA A 57 13.38 -2.78 6.82
N ASP A 58 13.05 -1.49 6.78
CA ASP A 58 13.33 -0.46 7.78
C ASP A 58 12.34 -0.50 8.97
N GLY A 59 11.36 -1.41 8.97
CA GLY A 59 10.28 -1.48 9.96
C GLY A 59 9.25 -0.36 9.83
N MET A 60 9.33 0.47 8.79
CA MET A 60 8.36 1.55 8.57
C MET A 60 7.17 1.08 7.77
N TRP A 61 5.97 1.39 8.25
CA TRP A 61 4.72 1.13 7.54
C TRP A 61 4.43 2.22 6.53
N ARG A 62 4.28 1.83 5.26
CA ARG A 62 3.97 2.74 4.15
C ARG A 62 2.57 2.44 3.62
N PRO A 63 1.66 3.43 3.61
CA PRO A 63 0.33 3.26 3.05
C PRO A 63 0.38 3.32 1.52
N PHE A 64 -0.37 2.42 0.88
CA PHE A 64 -0.64 2.39 -0.54
C PHE A 64 -2.15 2.39 -0.72
N GLY A 65 -2.72 3.56 -1.00
CA GLY A 65 -4.14 3.72 -1.35
C GLY A 65 -4.35 3.69 -2.86
N SER A 66 -5.62 3.84 -3.26
CA SER A 66 -6.03 4.07 -4.65
C SER A 66 -5.46 5.39 -5.23
N ASP A 67 -5.04 6.31 -4.37
CA ASP A 67 -4.45 7.62 -4.63
C ASP A 67 -2.98 7.57 -5.07
N VAL A 68 -2.28 6.44 -4.89
CA VAL A 68 -0.90 6.24 -5.40
C VAL A 68 -0.84 6.43 -6.93
N LYS A 69 -1.93 6.14 -7.65
CA LYS A 69 -2.03 6.40 -9.10
C LYS A 69 -2.64 7.76 -9.45
N ARG A 70 -3.26 8.45 -8.50
CA ARG A 70 -3.96 9.72 -8.75
C ARG A 70 -3.90 10.57 -7.48
N PRO A 71 -2.81 11.36 -7.27
CA PRO A 71 -2.76 12.26 -6.14
C PRO A 71 -3.95 13.20 -6.20
N SER A 72 -4.79 13.20 -5.18
CA SER A 72 -5.95 14.10 -5.06
C SER A 72 -5.53 15.57 -5.02
N HIS A 73 -4.26 15.83 -4.71
CA HIS A 73 -3.63 17.12 -4.73
C HIS A 73 -2.35 17.02 -5.58
N LEU A 74 -2.37 17.57 -6.79
CA LEU A 74 -1.12 17.84 -7.50
C LEU A 74 -0.33 18.85 -6.68
N PRO A 75 0.96 18.61 -6.37
CA PRO A 75 1.80 19.69 -5.83
C PRO A 75 1.82 20.83 -6.87
N PRO A 76 1.78 22.11 -6.43
CA PRO A 76 1.83 23.23 -7.36
C PRO A 76 3.11 23.11 -8.20
N MET A 77 2.95 23.05 -9.52
CA MET A 77 4.10 23.03 -10.41
C MET A 77 4.85 24.37 -10.27
N PRO A 78 6.20 24.35 -10.23
CA PRO A 78 6.97 25.58 -10.28
C PRO A 78 6.63 26.34 -11.58
N PRO A 79 6.50 27.67 -11.54
CA PRO A 79 6.15 28.45 -12.72
C PRO A 79 7.18 28.22 -13.83
N VAL A 80 6.69 27.79 -14.99
CA VAL A 80 7.49 27.65 -16.20
C VAL A 80 7.97 29.05 -16.58
N ARG A 81 9.26 29.36 -16.38
CA ARG A 81 9.86 30.57 -16.98
C ARG A 81 9.92 30.37 -18.48
N LEU A 82 9.00 31.02 -19.19
CA LEU A 82 9.08 31.17 -20.64
C LEU A 82 10.28 32.08 -20.95
N VAL A 83 11.43 31.48 -21.26
CA VAL A 83 12.58 32.24 -21.78
C VAL A 83 12.27 32.61 -23.23
N HIS A 84 11.82 33.84 -23.46
CA HIS A 84 11.87 34.43 -24.80
C HIS A 84 13.34 34.55 -25.20
N ARG A 85 13.74 33.76 -26.20
CA ARG A 85 14.99 34.00 -26.93
C ARG A 85 14.69 35.06 -27.98
N SER A 86 15.29 36.22 -27.79
CA SER A 86 15.41 37.30 -28.77
C SER A 86 16.22 36.87 -29.99
#